data_AF-A0A975CDG1-F1
#
_entry.id   AF-A0A975CDG1-F1
#
_cell.length_a   1.000
_cell.length_b   1.000
_cell.length_c   1.000
_cell.angle_alpha   90.00
_cell.angle_beta   90.00
_cell.angle_gamma   90.00
#
_symmetry.space_group_name_H-M   'P 1'
#
loop_
_entity.id
_entity.type
_entity.pdbx_description
1 polymer ?
#
loop_
_entity_poly.entity_id
_entity_poly.type
_entity_poly.pdbx_seq_one_letter_code
_entity_poly.pdbx_strand_id
1 'polypeptide(L)'
;MSLQTRLLALCLSVAGQLRTRISASHSGVAKAWVCFGVSNSQVQVKRSFQIASVTRTAKGRYRISFAPALPTVDYCWHAQVRDGLDRYGYAQQLQVTARTNQDSKTTQVLDISCVAIDGSLQDATEINVVIYH
;
A
#
# COMPACT_ATOMS: atom_id res chain seq x y z
N MET A 1 4.98 17.35 -49.17
CA MET A 1 4.38 16.68 -47.99
C MET A 1 2.90 17.00 -47.95
N SER A 2 2.00 16.01 -47.78
CA SER A 2 0.56 16.24 -47.72
C SER A 2 0.08 16.52 -46.29
N LEU A 3 -1.12 17.10 -46.15
CA LEU A 3 -1.79 17.31 -44.85
C LEU A 3 -1.96 15.98 -44.09
N GLN A 4 -2.31 14.91 -44.81
CA GLN A 4 -2.47 13.58 -44.26
C GLN A 4 -1.17 13.07 -43.60
N THR A 5 -0.01 13.26 -44.26
CA THR A 5 1.29 12.89 -43.69
C THR A 5 1.60 13.67 -42.42
N ARG A 6 1.28 14.96 -42.37
CA ARG A 6 1.48 15.81 -41.18
C ARG A 6 0.58 15.40 -40.01
N LEU A 7 -0.69 15.10 -40.30
CA LEU A 7 -1.63 14.65 -39.29
C LEU A 7 -1.21 13.30 -38.68
N LEU A 8 -0.77 12.36 -39.53
CA LEU A 8 -0.32 11.04 -39.08
C LEU A 8 0.96 11.15 -38.22
N ALA A 9 1.89 12.02 -38.59
CA ALA A 9 3.09 12.30 -37.79
C ALA A 9 2.75 12.92 -36.42
N LEU A 10 1.79 13.85 -36.36
CA LEU A 10 1.34 14.43 -35.10
C LEU A 10 0.69 13.38 -34.20
N CYS A 11 -0.23 12.56 -34.74
CA CYS A 11 -0.89 11.50 -33.97
C CYS A 11 0.13 10.51 -33.37
N LEU A 12 1.14 10.11 -34.13
CA LEU A 12 2.20 9.22 -33.65
C LEU A 12 3.05 9.89 -32.55
N SER A 13 3.37 11.18 -32.70
CA SER A 13 4.10 11.93 -31.69
C SER A 13 3.32 12.02 -30.37
N VAL A 14 2.03 12.36 -30.46
CA VAL A 14 1.14 12.43 -29.28
C VAL A 14 1.00 11.06 -28.62
N ALA A 15 0.80 9.99 -29.40
CA ALA A 15 0.73 8.64 -28.87
C ALA A 15 2.04 8.22 -28.16
N GLY A 16 3.20 8.56 -28.73
CA GLY A 16 4.50 8.33 -28.12
C GLY A 16 4.70 9.10 -26.81
N GLN A 17 4.29 10.37 -26.78
CA GLN A 17 4.31 11.17 -25.55
C GLN A 17 3.38 10.59 -24.49
N LEU A 18 2.14 10.27 -24.82
CA LEU A 18 1.18 9.68 -23.87
C LEU A 18 1.70 8.37 -23.28
N ARG A 19 2.30 7.50 -24.10
CA ARG A 19 2.86 6.22 -23.64
C ARG A 19 4.02 6.38 -22.65
N THR A 20 4.76 7.47 -22.73
CA THR A 20 5.91 7.74 -21.85
C THR A 20 5.53 8.52 -20.59
N ARG A 21 4.37 9.19 -20.57
CA ARG A 21 3.92 9.95 -19.38
C ARG A 21 3.57 9.06 -18.18
N ILE A 22 2.91 7.92 -18.39
CA ILE A 22 2.55 6.99 -17.31
C ILE A 22 3.24 5.64 -17.57
N SER A 23 4.53 5.61 -17.27
CA SER A 23 5.31 4.37 -17.21
C SER A 23 5.29 3.79 -15.79
N ALA A 24 5.77 2.54 -15.62
CA ALA A 24 5.97 1.95 -14.30
C ALA A 24 6.92 2.76 -13.40
N SER A 25 7.78 3.59 -13.99
CA SER A 25 8.69 4.50 -13.27
C SER A 25 8.02 5.78 -12.78
N HIS A 26 6.81 6.11 -13.20
CA HIS A 26 6.09 7.30 -12.74
C HIS A 26 5.85 7.26 -11.22
N SER A 27 6.03 8.39 -10.53
CA SER A 27 5.91 8.48 -9.06
C SER A 27 4.50 8.22 -8.54
N GLY A 28 3.49 8.56 -9.35
CA GLY A 28 2.08 8.27 -9.05
C GLY A 28 1.67 6.79 -9.16
N VAL A 29 2.57 5.89 -9.57
CA VAL A 29 2.28 4.44 -9.65
C VAL A 29 2.70 3.76 -8.36
N ALA A 30 1.83 2.91 -7.83
CA ALA A 30 2.13 2.11 -6.64
C ALA A 30 3.38 1.25 -6.87
N LYS A 31 4.38 1.39 -6.00
CA LYS A 31 5.62 0.59 -6.05
C LYS A 31 5.49 -0.71 -5.29
N ALA A 32 4.73 -0.70 -4.20
CA ALA A 32 4.40 -1.90 -3.45
C ALA A 32 2.98 -1.80 -2.91
N TRP A 33 2.31 -2.94 -2.75
CA TRP A 33 0.99 -2.99 -2.11
C TRP A 33 0.71 -4.37 -1.55
N VAL A 34 -0.14 -4.43 -0.52
CA VAL A 34 -0.59 -5.67 0.10
C VAL A 34 -2.02 -5.58 0.57
N CYS A 35 -2.76 -6.68 0.38
CA CYS A 35 -4.06 -6.95 0.95
C CYS A 35 -3.89 -8.15 1.90
N PHE A 36 -4.13 -7.96 3.18
CA PHE A 36 -4.00 -9.02 4.18
C PHE A 36 -5.07 -8.91 5.26
N GLY A 37 -5.21 -9.94 6.07
CA GLY A 37 -6.07 -9.92 7.25
C GLY A 37 -5.47 -10.78 8.35
N VAL A 38 -6.08 -10.75 9.52
CA VAL A 38 -5.72 -11.63 10.64
C VAL A 38 -6.87 -12.57 10.94
N SER A 39 -6.58 -13.87 11.00
CA SER A 39 -7.50 -14.91 11.47
C SER A 39 -6.75 -15.84 12.39
N ASN A 40 -7.34 -16.20 13.53
CA ASN A 40 -6.71 -17.04 14.56
C ASN A 40 -5.30 -16.55 14.97
N SER A 41 -5.13 -15.22 15.10
CA SER A 41 -3.85 -14.54 15.38
C SER A 41 -2.76 -14.72 14.32
N GLN A 42 -3.07 -15.31 13.17
CA GLN A 42 -2.16 -15.50 12.04
C GLN A 42 -2.46 -14.48 10.94
N VAL A 43 -1.40 -13.92 10.35
CA VAL A 43 -1.53 -13.05 9.18
C VAL A 43 -1.82 -13.91 7.95
N GLN A 44 -2.85 -13.53 7.21
CA GLN A 44 -3.26 -14.14 5.95
C GLN A 44 -3.10 -13.09 4.85
N VAL A 45 -2.06 -13.22 4.03
CA VAL A 45 -1.86 -12.36 2.87
C VAL A 45 -2.77 -12.86 1.75
N LYS A 46 -3.78 -12.04 1.39
CA LYS A 46 -4.72 -12.33 0.30
C LYS A 46 -4.07 -12.09 -1.06
N ARG A 47 -3.34 -10.97 -1.19
CA ARG A 47 -2.62 -10.61 -2.42
C ARG A 47 -1.56 -9.56 -2.14
N SER A 48 -0.47 -9.56 -2.91
CA SER A 48 0.60 -8.57 -2.76
C SER A 48 1.36 -8.31 -4.06
N PHE A 49 2.14 -7.22 -4.06
CA PHE A 49 3.10 -6.89 -5.10
C PHE A 49 4.32 -6.18 -4.49
N GLN A 50 5.51 -6.72 -4.78
CA GLN A 50 6.80 -6.27 -4.22
C GLN A 50 6.88 -6.27 -2.69
N ILE A 51 6.25 -7.28 -2.08
CA ILE A 51 6.22 -7.51 -0.63
C ILE A 51 6.80 -8.89 -0.36
N ALA A 52 7.80 -8.95 0.52
CA ALA A 52 8.41 -10.19 0.98
C ALA A 52 7.50 -10.92 1.98
N SER A 53 7.01 -10.17 2.98
CA SER A 53 6.21 -10.73 4.06
C SER A 53 5.42 -9.65 4.80
N VAL A 54 4.35 -10.07 5.48
CA VAL A 54 3.66 -9.27 6.49
C VAL A 54 3.66 -10.07 7.79
N THR A 55 4.21 -9.50 8.86
CA THR A 55 4.35 -10.14 10.15
C THR A 55 3.58 -9.37 11.20
N ARG A 56 2.75 -10.07 11.98
CA ARG A 56 2.08 -9.48 13.15
C ARG A 56 3.04 -9.49 14.33
N THR A 57 3.42 -8.30 14.80
CA THR A 57 4.36 -8.14 15.92
C THR A 57 3.65 -8.07 17.27
N ALA A 58 2.41 -7.55 17.27
CA ALA A 58 1.48 -7.61 18.39
C ALA A 58 0.05 -7.47 17.84
N LYS A 59 -0.97 -7.55 18.70
CA LYS A 59 -2.34 -7.24 18.31
C LYS A 59 -2.43 -5.86 17.68
N GLY A 60 -3.00 -5.77 16.48
CA GLY A 60 -3.12 -4.52 15.73
C GLY A 60 -1.79 -3.91 15.30
N ARG A 61 -0.66 -4.65 15.34
CA ARG A 61 0.65 -4.15 14.91
C ARG A 61 1.26 -5.07 13.87
N TYR A 62 1.64 -4.48 12.73
CA TYR A 62 2.13 -5.22 11.58
C TYR A 62 3.42 -4.63 11.05
N ARG A 63 4.34 -5.50 10.66
CA ARG A 63 5.55 -5.18 9.92
C ARG A 63 5.41 -5.70 8.50
N ILE A 64 5.50 -4.80 7.53
CA ILE A 64 5.47 -5.12 6.11
C ILE A 64 6.92 -5.04 5.62
N SER A 65 7.43 -6.13 5.04
CA SER A 65 8.79 -6.21 4.51
C SER A 65 8.75 -6.15 2.98
N PHE A 66 9.54 -5.26 2.38
CA PHE A 66 9.60 -5.07 0.93
C PHE A 66 10.58 -6.04 0.26
N ALA A 67 10.25 -6.50 -0.94
CA ALA A 67 11.18 -7.22 -1.82
C ALA A 67 10.87 -6.91 -3.28
N PRO A 68 11.75 -6.18 -4.00
CA PRO A 68 13.00 -5.55 -3.54
C PRO A 68 12.77 -4.42 -2.53
N ALA A 69 13.84 -3.98 -1.86
CA ALA A 69 13.80 -2.78 -1.03
C ALA A 69 13.47 -1.53 -1.86
N LEU A 70 12.76 -0.57 -1.27
CA LEU A 70 12.47 0.71 -1.91
C LEU A 70 13.76 1.55 -2.05
N PRO A 71 13.86 2.42 -3.08
CA PRO A 71 15.09 3.16 -3.33
C PRO A 71 15.44 4.20 -2.25
N THR A 72 14.44 4.85 -1.65
CA THR A 72 14.63 5.82 -0.56
C THR A 72 13.56 5.67 0.51
N VAL A 73 13.76 6.29 1.67
CA VAL A 73 12.79 6.33 2.76
C VAL A 73 11.66 7.34 2.49
N ASP A 74 11.78 8.21 1.50
CA ASP A 74 10.86 9.33 1.22
C ASP A 74 9.59 8.93 0.46
N TYR A 75 9.09 7.72 0.70
CA TYR A 75 7.85 7.23 0.11
C TYR A 75 6.61 7.69 0.89
N CYS A 76 5.50 7.81 0.18
CA CYS A 76 4.17 7.98 0.76
C CYS A 76 3.47 6.62 0.84
N TRP A 77 2.56 6.46 1.78
CA TRP A 77 1.74 5.26 1.86
C TRP A 77 0.32 5.64 2.29
N HIS A 78 -0.63 4.83 1.87
CA HIS A 78 -2.02 4.91 2.28
C HIS A 78 -2.48 3.52 2.67
N ALA A 79 -3.25 3.44 3.75
CA ALA A 79 -3.85 2.20 4.17
C ALA A 79 -5.31 2.39 4.54
N GLN A 80 -6.10 1.37 4.25
CA GLN A 80 -7.51 1.29 4.62
C GLN A 80 -7.79 -0.06 5.24
N VAL A 81 -8.73 -0.07 6.18
CA VAL A 81 -9.24 -1.26 6.83
C VAL A 81 -10.73 -1.35 6.50
N ARG A 82 -11.17 -2.54 6.05
CA ARG A 82 -12.56 -2.72 5.59
C ARG A 82 -13.46 -3.27 6.69
N ASP A 83 -12.90 -4.09 7.56
CA ASP A 83 -13.69 -4.82 8.55
C ASP A 83 -12.91 -4.93 9.86
N GLY A 84 -13.44 -4.25 10.87
CA GLY A 84 -13.09 -4.45 12.26
C GLY A 84 -14.31 -5.03 12.94
N LEU A 85 -14.23 -6.31 13.32
CA LEU A 85 -15.10 -6.83 14.37
C LEU A 85 -14.39 -6.65 15.69
N ASP A 86 -15.11 -6.17 16.71
CA ASP A 86 -14.59 -6.19 18.07
C ASP A 86 -14.53 -7.65 18.60
N ARG A 87 -14.09 -7.82 19.85
CA ARG A 87 -14.01 -9.16 20.47
C ARG A 87 -15.38 -9.86 20.62
N TYR A 88 -16.47 -9.14 20.42
CA TYR A 88 -17.85 -9.61 20.54
C TYR A 88 -18.54 -9.76 19.17
N GLY A 89 -17.86 -9.46 18.07
CA GLY A 89 -18.42 -9.57 16.72
C GLY A 89 -19.21 -8.34 16.26
N TYR A 90 -19.12 -7.21 16.96
CA TYR A 90 -19.75 -5.95 16.54
C TYR A 90 -18.85 -5.18 15.59
N ALA A 91 -19.46 -4.53 14.61
CA ALA A 91 -18.76 -3.64 13.70
C ALA A 91 -18.14 -2.47 14.50
N GLN A 92 -16.83 -2.28 14.33
CA GLN A 92 -16.06 -1.18 14.90
C GLN A 92 -15.34 -0.43 13.79
N GLN A 93 -15.27 0.89 13.93
CA GLN A 93 -14.47 1.71 13.04
C GLN A 93 -13.01 1.60 13.44
N LEU A 94 -12.22 1.07 12.52
CA LEU A 94 -10.77 0.96 12.65
C LEU A 94 -10.07 1.95 11.72
N GLN A 95 -8.87 2.35 12.11
CA GLN A 95 -7.99 3.19 11.31
C GLN A 95 -6.59 2.60 11.31
N VAL A 96 -5.90 2.74 10.18
CA VAL A 96 -4.49 2.39 10.08
C VAL A 96 -3.66 3.65 10.20
N THR A 97 -2.70 3.64 11.11
CA THR A 97 -1.83 4.79 11.41
C THR A 97 -0.39 4.33 11.60
N ALA A 98 0.55 5.27 11.53
CA ALA A 98 1.91 5.08 12.03
C ALA A 98 2.04 5.85 13.34
N ARG A 99 2.49 5.17 14.40
CA ARG A 99 2.72 5.78 15.70
C ARG A 99 4.11 6.41 15.74
N THR A 100 4.15 7.68 16.08
CA THR A 100 5.39 8.45 16.24
C THR A 100 6.33 7.71 17.20
N ASN A 101 7.58 7.47 16.76
CA ASN A 101 8.66 6.81 17.52
C ASN A 101 8.47 5.32 17.86
N GLN A 102 7.43 4.64 17.36
CA GLN A 102 7.22 3.21 17.63
C GLN A 102 7.10 2.36 16.37
N ASP A 103 6.77 2.98 15.24
CA ASP A 103 6.61 2.30 13.97
C ASP A 103 7.74 2.73 13.03
N SER A 104 8.51 1.75 12.54
CA SER A 104 9.65 1.97 11.65
C SER A 104 9.19 2.29 10.23
N LYS A 105 9.77 3.31 9.61
CA LYS A 105 9.64 3.60 8.18
C LYS A 105 11.04 3.61 7.57
N THR A 106 11.38 2.56 6.83
CA THR A 106 12.70 2.41 6.17
C THR A 106 12.51 1.95 4.72
N THR A 107 13.59 1.84 3.98
CA THR A 107 13.61 1.26 2.62
C THR A 107 13.25 -0.21 2.58
N GLN A 108 13.36 -0.94 3.69
CA GLN A 108 13.13 -2.39 3.77
C GLN A 108 11.83 -2.74 4.46
N VAL A 109 11.39 -1.92 5.42
CA VAL A 109 10.21 -2.22 6.23
C VAL A 109 9.34 -0.98 6.44
N LEU A 110 8.04 -1.24 6.52
CA LEU A 110 7.03 -0.31 7.00
C LEU A 110 6.26 -0.97 8.14
N ASP A 111 6.35 -0.39 9.33
CA ASP A 111 5.49 -0.76 10.45
C ASP A 111 4.21 0.08 10.41
N ILE A 112 3.07 -0.57 10.65
CA ILE A 112 1.77 0.08 10.75
C ILE A 112 1.01 -0.45 11.96
N SER A 113 0.13 0.39 12.48
CA SER A 113 -0.75 0.09 13.60
C SER A 113 -2.21 0.24 13.19
N CYS A 114 -3.04 -0.73 13.54
CA CYS A 114 -4.48 -0.71 13.38
C CYS A 114 -5.14 -0.42 14.73
N VAL A 115 -5.90 0.67 14.79
CA VAL A 115 -6.39 1.28 16.02
C VAL A 115 -7.90 1.52 15.89
N ALA A 116 -8.66 1.24 16.94
CA ALA A 116 -10.06 1.62 17.05
C ALA A 116 -10.22 3.10 17.49
N ILE A 117 -11.42 3.66 17.39
CA ILE A 117 -11.70 5.05 17.79
C ILE A 117 -11.34 5.32 19.26
N ASP A 118 -11.47 4.31 20.12
CA ASP A 118 -11.11 4.39 21.54
C ASP A 118 -9.59 4.37 21.80
N GLY A 119 -8.77 4.31 20.75
CA GLY A 119 -7.32 4.24 20.82
C GLY A 119 -6.77 2.83 21.08
N SER A 120 -7.62 1.81 21.20
CA SER A 120 -7.20 0.44 21.42
C SER A 120 -6.66 -0.20 20.14
N LEU A 121 -5.61 -1.02 20.27
CA LEU A 121 -5.04 -1.76 19.14
C LEU A 121 -5.89 -3.00 18.84
N GLN A 122 -6.33 -3.13 17.59
CA GLN A 122 -7.23 -4.20 17.15
C GLN A 122 -6.74 -4.84 15.86
N ASP A 123 -6.92 -6.16 15.77
CA ASP A 123 -6.72 -6.86 14.51
C ASP A 123 -7.93 -6.67 13.60
N ALA A 124 -7.70 -6.76 12.29
CA ALA A 124 -8.74 -6.66 11.28
C ALA A 124 -8.69 -7.84 10.31
N THR A 125 -9.84 -8.21 9.76
CA THR A 125 -9.98 -9.31 8.80
C THR A 125 -9.57 -8.87 7.38
N GLU A 126 -9.46 -7.57 7.15
CA GLU A 126 -8.98 -7.00 5.89
C GLU A 126 -8.34 -5.61 6.06
N ILE A 127 -7.06 -5.53 5.71
CA ILE A 127 -6.24 -4.32 5.64
C ILE A 127 -5.59 -4.27 4.25
N ASN A 128 -5.74 -3.13 3.59
CA ASN A 128 -5.17 -2.86 2.27
C ASN A 128 -4.20 -1.69 2.38
N VAL A 129 -2.95 -1.89 1.96
CA VAL A 129 -1.88 -0.89 2.03
C VAL A 129 -1.29 -0.69 0.65
N VAL A 130 -1.10 0.57 0.26
CA VAL A 130 -0.49 0.97 -1.01
C VAL A 130 0.64 1.95 -0.73
N ILE A 131 1.79 1.74 -1.37
CA ILE A 131 3.01 2.52 -1.20
C ILE A 131 3.40 3.17 -2.53
N TYR A 132 3.72 4.46 -2.48
CA TYR A 132 4.14 5.31 -3.60
C TYR A 132 5.52 5.90 -3.32
N HIS A 133 6.41 5.87 -4.30
CA HIS A 133 7.78 6.41 -4.23
C HIS A 133 8.04 7.31 -5.43
#